data_AF-A0A1S3CBU0-F1
#
_entry.id   AF-A0A1S3CBU0-F1
#
_cell.length_a   1.000
_cell.length_b   1.000
_cell.length_c   1.000
_cell.angle_alpha   90.00
_cell.angle_beta   90.00
_cell.angle_gamma   90.00
#
_symmetry.space_group_name_H-M   'P 1'
#
loop_
_entity.id
_entity.type
_entity.pdbx_description
1 polymer ?
#
loop_
_entity_poly.entity_id
_entity_poly.type
_entity_poly.pdbx_seq_one_letter_code
_entity_poly.pdbx_strand_id
1 'polypeptide(L)'
;MGDLFAWLFNLLLLIFLIVILGYQIICLVDLESDYINLFDSTSRINRVVMLEFITQGVFSFVHLLARHWFMFLVSLPCLYFNVRLYIRKEHLADVTEIYNHIGCEKKQRFLKIIYFLVLLFISLIWYIPCTQYFSTYMMLLILCSLIMN
;
A
#
# COMPACT_ATOMS: atom_id res chain seq x y z
N MET A 1 4.19 13.40 -20.95
CA MET A 1 5.42 13.14 -20.16
C MET A 1 5.13 13.06 -18.67
N GLY A 2 4.43 14.04 -18.07
CA GLY A 2 4.12 14.03 -16.62
C GLY A 2 3.35 12.81 -16.12
N ASP A 3 2.42 12.29 -16.91
CA ASP A 3 1.61 11.12 -16.52
C ASP A 3 2.44 9.84 -16.37
N LEU A 4 3.49 9.69 -17.19
CA LEU A 4 4.40 8.55 -17.14
C LEU A 4 5.27 8.59 -15.88
N PHE A 5 5.74 9.78 -15.49
CA PHE A 5 6.49 9.96 -14.24
C PHE A 5 5.62 9.72 -13.01
N ALA A 6 4.37 10.21 -12.99
CA ALA A 6 3.44 9.96 -11.90
C ALA A 6 3.11 8.47 -11.76
N TRP A 7 2.95 7.75 -12.88
CA TRP A 7 2.74 6.32 -12.88
C TRP A 7 3.97 5.53 -12.39
N LEU A 8 5.18 5.87 -12.87
CA LEU A 8 6.41 5.26 -12.37
C LEU A 8 6.59 5.47 -10.86
N PHE A 9 6.32 6.68 -10.38
CA PHE A 9 6.37 7.00 -8.95
C PHE A 9 5.38 6.15 -8.14
N ASN A 10 4.16 5.95 -8.65
CA ASN A 10 3.16 5.08 -8.05
C ASN A 10 3.63 3.62 -7.94
N LEU A 11 4.18 3.08 -9.03
CA LEU A 11 4.76 1.73 -9.04
C LEU A 11 5.88 1.57 -8.02
N LEU A 12 6.78 2.55 -7.94
CA LEU A 12 7.86 2.53 -6.95
C LEU A 12 7.32 2.52 -5.52
N LEU A 13 6.29 3.32 -5.22
CA LEU A 13 5.65 3.30 -3.91
C LEU A 13 4.98 1.95 -3.60
N LEU A 14 4.33 1.32 -4.58
CA LEU A 14 3.72 -0.01 -4.41
C LEU A 14 4.76 -1.09 -4.12
N ILE A 15 5.85 -1.10 -4.89
CA ILE A 15 6.96 -2.03 -4.67
C ILE A 15 7.57 -1.81 -3.28
N PHE A 16 7.79 -0.55 -2.89
CA PHE A 16 8.33 -0.20 -1.59
C PHE A 16 7.44 -0.68 -0.43
N LEU A 17 6.12 -0.54 -0.54
CA LEU A 17 5.15 -1.08 0.43
C LEU A 17 5.24 -2.61 0.54
N ILE A 18 5.32 -3.32 -0.58
CA ILE A 18 5.45 -4.78 -0.61
C ILE A 18 6.75 -5.23 0.07
N VAL A 19 7.86 -4.53 -0.18
CA VAL A 19 9.16 -4.84 0.44
C VAL A 19 9.12 -4.63 1.96
N ILE A 20 8.53 -3.52 2.44
CA ILE A 20 8.36 -3.27 3.89
C ILE A 20 7.54 -4.39 4.54
N LEU A 21 6.40 -4.77 3.93
CA LEU A 21 5.54 -5.84 4.45
C LEU A 21 6.26 -7.20 4.42
N GLY A 22 7.01 -7.49 3.37
CA GLY A 22 7.82 -8.71 3.27
C GLY A 22 8.89 -8.78 4.36
N TYR A 23 9.58 -7.66 4.63
CA TYR A 23 10.54 -7.57 5.73
C TYR A 23 9.90 -7.83 7.11
N GLN A 24 8.68 -7.34 7.34
CA GLN A 24 7.94 -7.63 8.57
C GLN A 24 7.63 -9.13 8.73
N ILE A 25 7.25 -9.82 7.65
CA ILE A 25 6.99 -11.27 7.69
C ILE A 25 8.26 -12.06 7.97
N ILE A 26 9.39 -11.70 7.35
CA ILE A 26 10.69 -12.33 7.63
C ILE A 26 11.03 -12.16 9.11
N CYS A 27 10.88 -10.95 9.65
CA CYS A 27 11.13 -10.69 11.07
C CYS A 27 10.20 -11.49 12.00
N LEU A 28 8.96 -11.76 11.59
CA LEU A 28 8.01 -12.61 12.31
C LEU A 28 8.41 -14.10 12.25
N VAL A 29 8.93 -14.57 11.13
CA VAL A 29 9.42 -15.96 10.96
C VAL A 29 10.72 -16.19 11.73
N ASP A 30 11.61 -15.19 11.75
CA ASP A 30 12.83 -15.23 12.58
C ASP A 30 12.48 -15.28 14.07
N LEU A 31 11.39 -14.62 14.48
CA LEU A 31 10.86 -14.70 15.85
C LEU A 31 10.28 -16.09 16.18
N GLU A 32 9.62 -16.75 15.21
CA GLU A 32 9.00 -18.08 15.35
C GLU A 32 10.05 -19.21 15.45
N SER A 33 11.25 -19.01 14.89
CA SER A 33 12.33 -19.98 14.86
C SER A 33 13.33 -19.87 16.04
N ASP A 34 12.97 -19.11 17.09
CA ASP A 34 13.70 -18.96 18.36
C ASP A 34 15.17 -18.48 18.24
N TYR A 35 15.55 -17.86 17.12
CA TYR A 35 16.96 -17.55 16.84
C TYR A 35 17.42 -16.17 17.35
N ILE A 36 16.52 -15.29 17.80
CA ILE A 36 16.81 -13.88 18.15
C ILE A 36 16.10 -13.45 19.44
N ASN A 37 16.75 -12.56 20.20
CA ASN A 37 16.22 -11.94 21.41
C ASN A 37 14.88 -11.20 21.14
N LEU A 38 13.82 -11.58 21.86
CA LEU A 38 12.44 -11.09 21.61
C LEU A 38 12.33 -9.56 21.70
N PHE A 39 13.11 -8.95 22.59
CA PHE A 39 13.09 -7.51 22.88
C PHE A 39 13.67 -6.66 21.72
N ASP A 40 14.74 -7.15 21.08
CA ASP A 40 15.36 -6.44 19.95
C ASP A 40 14.46 -6.52 18.71
N SER A 41 13.84 -7.68 18.47
CA SER A 41 12.92 -7.90 17.34
C SER A 41 11.62 -7.09 17.46
N THR A 42 11.02 -7.00 18.65
CA THR A 42 9.80 -6.18 18.86
C THR A 42 10.04 -4.69 18.61
N SER A 43 11.19 -4.16 19.03
CA SER A 43 11.54 -2.75 18.75
C SER A 43 11.70 -2.46 17.25
N ARG A 44 12.32 -3.40 16.51
CA ARG A 44 12.51 -3.30 15.06
C ARG A 44 11.18 -3.41 14.32
N ILE A 45 10.33 -4.36 14.70
CA ILE A 45 8.99 -4.53 14.12
C ILE A 45 8.18 -3.26 14.31
N ASN A 46 8.16 -2.67 15.51
CA ASN A 46 7.40 -1.44 15.77
C ASN A 46 7.87 -0.26 14.90
N ARG A 47 9.20 -0.08 14.75
CA ARG A 47 9.75 0.96 13.86
C ARG A 47 9.34 0.75 12.40
N VAL A 48 9.35 -0.49 11.92
CA VAL A 48 8.98 -0.81 10.53
C VAL A 48 7.47 -0.70 10.30
N VAL A 49 6.64 -1.03 11.30
CA VAL A 49 5.19 -0.82 11.26
C VAL A 49 4.84 0.66 11.16
N MET A 50 5.53 1.51 11.92
CA MET A 50 5.35 2.96 11.78
C MET A 50 5.71 3.45 10.36
N LEU A 51 6.78 2.90 9.78
CA LEU A 51 7.20 3.21 8.41
C LEU A 51 6.14 2.79 7.37
N GLU A 52 5.49 1.63 7.56
CA GLU A 52 4.37 1.16 6.72
C GLU A 52 3.21 2.17 6.75
N PHE A 53 2.79 2.60 7.94
CA PHE A 53 1.67 3.54 8.09
C PHE A 53 1.95 4.89 7.42
N ILE A 54 3.16 5.42 7.59
CA ILE A 54 3.58 6.66 6.94
C ILE A 54 3.56 6.48 5.41
N THR A 55 4.16 5.40 4.91
CA THR A 55 4.25 5.13 3.46
C THR A 55 2.86 4.97 2.84
N GLN A 56 1.96 4.24 3.50
CA GLN A 56 0.61 4.03 3.01
C GLN A 56 -0.25 5.31 3.07
N GLY A 57 -0.03 6.16 4.08
CA GLY A 57 -0.65 7.48 4.17
C GLY A 57 -0.19 8.39 3.02
N VAL A 58 1.12 8.45 2.75
CA VAL A 58 1.69 9.19 1.62
C VAL A 58 1.16 8.66 0.30
N PHE A 59 1.09 7.34 0.13
CA PHE A 59 0.52 6.71 -1.06
C PHE A 59 -0.92 7.16 -1.33
N SER A 60 -1.78 7.10 -0.31
CA SER A 60 -3.18 7.51 -0.41
C SER A 60 -3.32 9.01 -0.69
N PHE A 61 -2.51 9.85 -0.05
CA PHE A 61 -2.50 11.30 -0.25
C PHE A 61 -2.05 11.70 -1.66
N VAL A 62 -1.02 11.06 -2.20
CA VAL A 62 -0.54 11.28 -3.58
C VAL A 62 -1.64 10.92 -4.59
N HIS A 63 -2.38 9.82 -4.36
CA HIS A 63 -3.50 9.43 -5.24
C HIS A 63 -4.69 10.39 -5.19
N LEU A 64 -4.96 10.98 -4.01
CA LEU A 64 -5.94 12.03 -3.84
C LEU A 64 -5.58 13.27 -4.69
N LEU A 65 -4.33 13.73 -4.58
CA LEU A 65 -3.82 14.88 -5.35
C LEU A 65 -3.81 14.59 -6.86
N ALA A 66 -3.48 13.37 -7.25
CA ALA A 66 -3.47 12.94 -8.64
C ALA A 66 -4.88 12.76 -9.25
N ARG A 67 -5.96 13.03 -8.49
CA ARG A 67 -7.38 12.85 -8.89
C ARG A 67 -7.73 11.41 -9.31
N HIS A 68 -6.99 10.43 -8.81
CA HIS A 68 -7.26 9.01 -9.04
C HIS A 68 -8.20 8.47 -7.95
N TRP A 69 -9.47 8.87 -8.00
CA TRP A 69 -10.48 8.58 -6.98
C TRP A 69 -10.69 7.08 -6.72
N PHE A 70 -10.63 6.25 -7.77
CA PHE A 70 -10.83 4.80 -7.65
C PHE A 70 -9.73 4.13 -6.82
N MET A 71 -8.45 4.42 -7.11
CA MET A 71 -7.31 3.89 -6.35
C MET A 71 -7.32 4.40 -4.90
N PHE A 72 -7.73 5.66 -4.68
CA PHE A 72 -7.91 6.21 -3.35
C PHE A 72 -8.99 5.45 -2.56
N LEU A 73 -10.18 5.24 -3.15
CA LEU A 73 -11.27 4.47 -2.55
C LEU A 73 -10.88 3.03 -2.21
N VAL A 74 -10.11 2.38 -3.09
CA VAL A 74 -9.63 1.02 -2.84
C VAL A 74 -8.62 0.99 -1.69
N SER A 75 -7.78 2.01 -1.52
CA SER A 75 -6.78 2.11 -0.44
C SER A 75 -7.33 2.57 0.92
N LEU A 76 -8.50 3.23 0.93
CA LEU A 76 -9.15 3.76 2.14
C LEU A 76 -9.46 2.69 3.22
N PRO A 77 -10.02 1.51 2.90
CA PRO A 77 -10.26 0.46 3.89
C PRO A 77 -8.99 0.02 4.62
N CYS A 78 -7.88 -0.14 3.89
CA CYS A 78 -6.61 -0.51 4.49
C CYS A 78 -6.04 0.62 5.35
N LEU A 79 -6.20 1.88 4.93
CA LEU A 79 -5.77 3.04 5.71
C LEU A 79 -6.60 3.20 6.99
N TYR A 80 -7.91 3.01 6.90
CA TYR A 80 -8.81 3.03 8.06
C TYR A 80 -8.46 1.92 9.06
N PHE A 81 -8.19 0.70 8.59
CA PHE A 81 -7.76 -0.40 9.44
C PHE A 81 -6.47 -0.06 10.19
N ASN A 82 -5.48 0.50 9.49
CA ASN A 82 -4.21 0.93 10.08
C ASN A 82 -4.38 2.06 11.11
N VAL A 83 -5.22 3.06 10.82
CA VAL A 83 -5.51 4.17 11.75
C VAL A 83 -6.24 3.67 12.99
N ARG A 84 -7.19 2.74 12.83
CA ARG A 84 -7.88 2.12 13.97
C ARG A 84 -6.91 1.38 14.88
N LEU A 85 -5.95 0.66 14.31
CA LEU A 85 -4.89 -0.04 15.04
C LEU A 85 -3.97 0.95 15.78
N TYR A 86 -3.64 2.08 15.14
CA TYR A 86 -2.84 3.14 15.76
C TYR A 86 -3.55 3.75 16.98
N ILE A 87 -4.84 4.09 16.85
CA ILE A 87 -5.66 4.67 17.93
C ILE A 87 -5.79 3.73 19.13
N ARG A 88 -5.90 2.42 18.89
CA ARG A 88 -5.97 1.40 19.95
C ARG A 88 -4.67 1.20 20.72
N LYS A 89 -3.56 1.84 20.31
CA LYS A 89 -2.22 1.66 20.87
C LYS A 89 -1.67 0.21 20.77
N GLU A 90 -2.37 -0.67 20.06
CA GLU A 90 -1.96 -2.04 19.70
C GLU A 90 -0.84 -2.05 18.61
N HIS A 91 -0.27 -0.89 18.26
CA HIS A 91 0.90 -0.79 17.36
C HIS A 91 2.18 -1.31 18.03
N LEU A 92 2.23 -1.25 19.37
CA LEU A 92 3.28 -1.85 20.19
C LEU A 92 2.96 -3.32 20.38
N ALA A 93 3.68 -4.13 19.63
CA ALA A 93 3.84 -5.55 19.84
C ALA A 93 4.32 -5.83 21.28
N ASP A 94 3.40 -6.02 22.22
CA ASP A 94 3.77 -6.34 23.61
C ASP A 94 4.23 -7.81 23.71
N VAL A 95 5.35 -7.99 24.40
CA VAL A 95 6.23 -9.18 24.34
C VAL A 95 5.49 -10.46 24.72
N THR A 96 4.49 -10.36 25.59
CA THR A 96 3.71 -11.49 26.12
C THR A 96 2.47 -11.85 25.31
N GLU A 97 1.91 -10.93 24.52
CA GLU A 97 0.66 -11.14 23.79
C GLU A 97 0.91 -11.60 22.34
N ILE A 98 2.07 -11.27 21.79
CA ILE A 98 2.38 -11.59 20.40
C ILE A 98 2.39 -13.09 20.15
N TYR A 99 2.99 -13.88 21.04
CA TYR A 99 3.14 -15.32 20.84
C TYR A 99 1.80 -16.05 20.71
N ASN A 100 0.77 -15.57 21.41
CA ASN A 100 -0.57 -16.15 21.35
C ASN A 100 -1.32 -15.79 20.04
N HIS A 101 -0.91 -14.72 19.35
CA HIS A 101 -1.59 -14.18 18.17
C HIS A 101 -0.72 -14.15 16.88
N ILE A 102 0.55 -14.60 16.92
CA ILE A 102 1.49 -14.61 15.77
C ILE A 102 0.83 -15.20 14.51
N GLY A 103 0.09 -16.31 14.64
CA GLY A 103 -0.56 -16.96 13.50
C GLY A 103 -1.63 -16.09 12.82
N CYS A 104 -2.41 -15.35 13.61
CA CYS A 104 -3.44 -14.45 13.10
C CYS A 104 -2.80 -13.20 12.45
N GLU A 105 -1.81 -12.61 13.11
CA GLU A 105 -1.06 -11.44 12.62
C GLU A 105 -0.33 -11.75 11.30
N LYS A 106 0.33 -12.92 11.20
CA LYS A 106 0.99 -13.40 9.97
C LYS A 106 0.00 -13.52 8.82
N LYS A 107 -1.18 -14.10 9.07
CA LYS A 107 -2.25 -14.23 8.07
C LYS A 107 -2.77 -12.86 7.61
N GLN A 108 -2.97 -11.92 8.54
CA GLN A 108 -3.39 -10.56 8.20
C GLN A 108 -2.35 -9.83 7.33
N ARG A 109 -1.06 -9.90 7.69
CA ARG A 109 0.04 -9.27 6.92
C ARG A 109 0.22 -9.93 5.55
N PHE A 110 0.07 -11.24 5.46
CA PHE A 110 0.12 -11.96 4.18
C PHE A 110 -1.05 -11.56 3.26
N LEU A 111 -2.27 -11.43 3.80
CA LEU A 111 -3.42 -10.92 3.05
C LEU A 111 -3.19 -9.48 2.55
N LYS A 112 -2.56 -8.60 3.35
CA LYS A 112 -2.17 -7.27 2.88
C LYS A 112 -1.19 -7.34 1.71
N ILE A 113 -0.18 -8.21 1.74
CA ILE A 113 0.75 -8.38 0.62
C ILE A 113 0.02 -8.82 -0.64
N ILE A 114 -0.84 -9.84 -0.55
CA ILE A 114 -1.65 -10.29 -1.70
C ILE A 114 -2.46 -9.13 -2.26
N TYR A 115 -3.10 -8.35 -1.40
CA TYR A 115 -3.87 -7.18 -1.79
C TYR A 115 -3.01 -6.15 -2.55
N PHE A 116 -1.83 -5.77 -2.02
CA PHE A 116 -0.93 -4.81 -2.69
C PHE A 116 -0.34 -5.38 -3.99
N LEU A 117 -0.09 -6.68 -4.05
CA LEU A 117 0.38 -7.37 -5.25
C LEU A 117 -0.69 -7.36 -6.34
N VAL A 118 -1.95 -7.64 -6.00
CA VAL A 118 -3.09 -7.52 -6.92
C VAL A 118 -3.25 -6.07 -7.40
N LEU A 119 -3.12 -5.10 -6.49
CA LEU A 119 -3.16 -3.68 -6.86
C LEU A 119 -2.04 -3.30 -7.83
N LEU A 120 -0.83 -3.85 -7.64
CA LEU A 120 0.30 -3.69 -8.54
C LEU A 120 -0.03 -4.24 -9.94
N PHE A 121 -0.55 -5.48 -10.04
CA PHE A 121 -0.97 -6.03 -11.33
C PHE A 121 -2.06 -5.20 -12.00
N ILE A 122 -3.05 -4.72 -11.25
CA ILE A 122 -4.10 -3.83 -11.77
C ILE A 122 -3.47 -2.53 -12.29
N SER A 123 -2.53 -1.93 -11.57
CA SER A 123 -1.84 -0.70 -11.99
C SER A 123 -1.02 -0.87 -13.28
N LEU A 124 -0.46 -2.06 -13.51
CA LEU A 124 0.26 -2.41 -14.74
C LEU A 124 -0.72 -2.62 -15.91
N ILE A 125 -1.78 -3.42 -15.68
CA ILE A 125 -2.76 -3.76 -16.72
C ILE A 125 -3.56 -2.54 -17.16
N TRP A 126 -3.95 -1.67 -16.22
CA TRP A 126 -4.82 -0.53 -16.50
C TRP A 126 -4.09 0.64 -17.19
N TYR A 127 -2.79 0.82 -16.94
CA TYR A 127 -2.02 1.88 -17.58
C TYR A 127 -1.92 1.72 -19.10
N ILE A 128 -1.82 0.47 -19.57
CA ILE A 128 -1.67 0.13 -20.99
C ILE A 128 -2.88 0.63 -21.83
N PRO A 129 -4.15 0.33 -21.50
CA PRO A 129 -5.31 0.81 -22.25
C PRO A 129 -5.73 2.26 -21.90
N CYS A 130 -5.58 2.70 -20.64
CA CYS A 130 -6.12 4.00 -20.21
C CYS A 130 -5.43 5.19 -20.89
N THR A 131 -4.12 5.07 -21.18
CA THR A 131 -3.36 6.10 -21.92
C THR A 131 -3.88 6.27 -23.35
N GLN A 132 -4.40 5.21 -23.98
CA GLN A 132 -4.98 5.26 -25.33
C GLN A 132 -6.43 5.74 -25.34
N TYR A 133 -7.27 5.34 -24.39
CA TYR A 133 -8.68 5.73 -24.35
C TYR A 133 -8.91 7.15 -23.81
N PHE A 134 -8.22 7.58 -22.74
CA PHE A 134 -8.43 8.93 -22.19
C PHE A 134 -7.98 10.02 -23.17
N SER A 135 -6.85 9.80 -23.88
CA SER A 135 -6.37 10.73 -24.91
C SER A 135 -7.32 10.83 -26.10
N THR A 136 -7.96 9.73 -26.52
CA THR A 136 -8.89 9.74 -27.67
C THR A 136 -10.25 10.36 -27.32
N TYR A 137 -10.80 10.10 -26.14
CA TYR A 137 -12.07 10.71 -25.70
C TYR A 137 -11.95 12.22 -25.44
N MET A 138 -10.85 12.71 -24.85
CA MET A 138 -10.59 14.15 -24.70
C MET A 138 -10.43 14.85 -26.05
N MET A 139 -9.71 14.24 -27.00
CA MET A 139 -9.52 14.80 -28.35
C MET A 139 -10.84 14.87 -29.13
N LEU A 140 -11.69 13.84 -29.02
CA LEU A 140 -13.04 13.79 -29.61
C LEU A 140 -13.99 14.84 -29.01
N LEU A 141 -13.97 15.04 -27.69
CA LEU A 141 -14.79 16.08 -27.03
C LEU A 141 -14.38 17.49 -27.47
N ILE A 142 -13.08 17.76 -27.57
CA ILE A 142 -12.56 19.04 -28.06
C ILE A 142 -12.98 19.26 -29.52
N LEU A 143 -12.83 18.25 -30.38
CA LEU A 143 -13.29 18.32 -31.78
C LEU A 143 -14.80 18.58 -31.88
N CYS A 144 -15.61 17.89 -31.08
CA CYS A 144 -17.06 18.05 -31.07
C CYS A 144 -17.45 19.47 -30.60
N SER A 145 -16.76 20.02 -29.61
CA SER A 145 -16.97 21.41 -29.15
C SER A 145 -16.56 22.47 -30.17
N LEU A 146 -15.55 22.18 -31.01
CA LEU A 146 -15.08 23.05 -32.10
C LEU A 146 -15.97 22.96 -33.35
N ILE A 147 -16.65 21.83 -33.55
CA ILE A 147 -17.63 21.66 -34.63
C ILE A 147 -18.98 22.31 -34.27
N MET A 148 -19.32 22.40 -32.98
CA MET A 148 -20.58 22.99 -32.50
C MET A 148 -20.55 24.51 -32.28
N ASN A 149 -19.43 25.19 -32.51
CA ASN A 149 -19.25 26.64 -32.32
C ASN A 149 -18.74 27.28 -33.61
#